data_AF-A0A3A0FMP3-F1
#
_entry.id   AF-A0A3A0FMP3-F1
#
_cell.length_a   1.000
_cell.length_b   1.000
_cell.length_c   1.000
_cell.angle_alpha   90.00
_cell.angle_beta   90.00
_cell.angle_gamma   90.00
#
_symmetry.space_group_name_H-M   'P 1'
#
loop_
_entity.id
_entity.type
_entity.pdbx_description
1 polymer ?
#
loop_
_entity_poly.entity_id
_entity_poly.type
_entity_poly.pdbx_seq_one_letter_code
_entity_poly.pdbx_strand_id
1 'polypeptide(L)'
;MKIGLREKLLGGFGAVLVLMVIVAVMGIMRLQQAADRTDDLYTQNVLGVQFSLETRAQMLVSARDEKRAFLAGEQDERATLIRASRDAMAAAEKAMQDYHQTFASEADAQQWAEAETLVKKVIADREAVLVLLEQGKAEEAKRAASGMGDDIKAIDKTLTETGQFNADIAKESKNAAADSASSSRNLLIGITLVAVVVGFGIAFWLARSISGAAKQAADAATSISRGDVNVAVNIKSKDEMGDLANAFTEMTVYLKEMVAAAEAVAGGDLNVTVNSRGTSDALGNALHNMVDNLRSLIGTVKTNATNILSASDQLREASDQMAGATGQIASAINEVTRS
;
A
#
# COMPACT_ATOMS: atom_id res chain seq x y z
N MET A 1 5.10 2.29 -27.00
CA MET A 1 5.78 2.92 -25.86
C MET A 1 6.53 1.83 -25.11
N LYS A 2 7.88 1.90 -24.98
CA LYS A 2 8.66 0.97 -24.16
C LYS A 2 8.37 1.30 -22.69
N ILE A 3 7.97 0.32 -21.88
CA ILE A 3 7.81 0.50 -20.43
C ILE A 3 9.13 0.04 -19.81
N GLY A 4 9.91 0.99 -19.30
CA GLY A 4 11.16 0.69 -18.63
C GLY A 4 10.95 0.03 -17.28
N LEU A 5 12.03 -0.47 -16.71
CA LEU A 5 12.13 -1.13 -15.42
C LEU A 5 11.66 -0.18 -14.32
N ARG A 6 12.06 1.10 -14.42
CA ARG A 6 11.63 2.14 -13.49
C ARG A 6 10.11 2.29 -13.51
N GLU A 7 9.49 2.36 -14.69
CA GLU A 7 8.04 2.50 -14.82
C GLU A 7 7.31 1.25 -14.34
N LYS A 8 7.85 0.05 -14.56
CA LYS A 8 7.28 -1.20 -14.01
C LYS A 8 7.33 -1.24 -12.49
N LEU A 9 8.45 -0.85 -11.89
CA LEU A 9 8.61 -0.81 -10.44
C LEU A 9 7.71 0.26 -9.83
N LEU A 10 7.73 1.50 -10.34
CA LEU A 10 6.86 2.57 -9.87
C LEU A 10 5.38 2.24 -10.07
N GLY A 11 5.02 1.62 -11.19
CA GLY A 11 3.65 1.16 -11.43
C GLY A 11 3.21 0.08 -10.45
N GLY A 12 4.07 -0.90 -10.17
CA GLY A 12 3.79 -1.97 -9.21
C GLY A 12 3.67 -1.46 -7.77
N PHE A 13 4.64 -0.69 -7.29
CA PHE A 13 4.57 -0.06 -5.96
C PHE A 13 3.42 0.94 -5.86
N GLY A 14 3.19 1.73 -6.91
CA GLY A 14 2.07 2.67 -7.00
C GLY A 14 0.72 1.97 -6.89
N ALA A 15 0.53 0.84 -7.57
CA ALA A 15 -0.69 0.05 -7.45
C ALA A 15 -0.91 -0.45 -6.02
N VAL A 16 0.13 -0.94 -5.34
CA VAL A 16 0.05 -1.38 -3.93
C VAL A 16 -0.28 -0.20 -3.00
N LEU A 17 0.34 0.96 -3.21
CA LEU A 17 0.06 2.16 -2.42
C LEU A 17 -1.38 2.64 -2.62
N VAL A 18 -1.89 2.63 -3.86
CA VAL A 18 -3.29 2.97 -4.15
C VAL A 18 -4.24 2.00 -3.44
N LEU A 19 -3.97 0.69 -3.48
CA LEU A 19 -4.76 -0.30 -2.74
C LEU A 19 -4.73 -0.04 -1.23
N MET A 20 -3.57 0.32 -0.69
CA MET A 20 -3.42 0.64 0.74
C MET A 20 -4.21 1.89 1.13
N VAL A 21 -4.19 2.93 0.29
CA VAL A 21 -4.99 4.15 0.49
C VAL A 21 -6.48 3.82 0.44
N ILE A 22 -6.93 3.00 -0.52
CA ILE A 22 -8.33 2.58 -0.61
C ILE A 22 -8.77 1.86 0.67
N VAL A 23 -7.97 0.91 1.16
CA VAL A 23 -8.25 0.18 2.41
C VAL A 23 -8.30 1.15 3.60
N ALA A 24 -7.35 2.08 3.69
CA ALA A 24 -7.31 3.07 4.77
C ALA A 24 -8.51 4.01 4.75
N VAL A 25 -8.86 4.57 3.59
CA VAL A 25 -10.02 5.46 3.41
C VAL A 25 -11.31 4.73 3.76
N MET A 26 -11.50 3.50 3.26
CA MET A 26 -12.67 2.70 3.62
C MET A 26 -12.72 2.38 5.11
N GLY A 27 -11.58 2.06 5.72
CA GLY A 27 -11.48 1.85 7.17
C GLY A 27 -11.94 3.08 7.96
N ILE A 28 -11.45 4.26 7.59
CA ILE A 28 -11.84 5.54 8.20
C ILE A 28 -13.33 5.82 8.01
N MET A 29 -13.86 5.65 6.80
CA MET A 29 -15.29 5.84 6.53
C MET A 29 -16.19 4.92 7.37
N ARG A 30 -15.78 3.66 7.57
CA ARG A 30 -16.54 2.72 8.40
C ARG A 30 -16.44 3.03 9.89
N LEU A 31 -15.27 3.49 10.36
CA LEU A 31 -15.10 3.95 11.73
C LEU A 31 -15.93 5.21 12.01
N GLN A 32 -15.99 6.15 11.07
CA GLN A 32 -16.84 7.34 11.19
C GLN A 32 -18.31 6.95 11.27
N GLN A 33 -18.79 6.08 10.39
CA GLN A 33 -20.18 5.57 10.45
C GLN A 33 -20.50 4.89 11.79
N ALA A 34 -19.54 4.18 12.39
CA ALA A 34 -19.72 3.58 13.70
C ALA A 34 -19.75 4.62 14.83
N ALA A 35 -18.92 5.66 14.73
CA ALA A 35 -18.93 6.78 15.66
C ALA A 35 -20.25 7.56 15.60
N ASP A 36 -20.71 7.92 14.39
CA ASP A 36 -21.97 8.65 14.18
C ASP A 36 -23.16 7.87 14.75
N ARG A 37 -23.23 6.56 14.51
CA ARG A 37 -24.30 5.71 15.10
C ARG A 37 -24.23 5.57 16.61
N THR A 38 -23.03 5.65 17.18
CA THR A 38 -22.86 5.63 18.63
C THR A 38 -23.33 6.96 19.23
N ASP A 39 -23.09 8.07 18.54
CA ASP A 39 -23.60 9.38 18.90
C ASP A 39 -25.13 9.44 18.82
N ASP A 40 -25.72 8.96 17.72
CA ASP A 40 -27.18 8.83 17.57
C ASP A 40 -27.80 7.95 18.68
N LEU A 41 -27.15 6.82 18.99
CA LEU A 41 -27.60 5.92 20.06
C LEU A 41 -27.67 6.66 21.41
N TYR A 42 -26.66 7.48 21.70
CA TYR A 42 -26.60 8.23 22.95
C TYR A 42 -27.58 9.42 22.96
N THR A 43 -27.50 10.28 21.95
CA THR A 43 -28.22 11.56 21.91
C THR A 43 -29.71 11.40 21.68
N GLN A 44 -30.13 10.47 20.82
CA GLN A 44 -31.55 10.27 20.52
C GLN A 44 -32.17 9.27 21.49
N ASN A 45 -31.54 8.11 21.70
CA ASN A 45 -32.21 7.04 22.45
C ASN A 45 -31.95 7.11 23.96
N VAL A 46 -30.68 7.19 24.39
CA VAL A 46 -30.35 7.13 25.83
C VAL A 46 -30.80 8.40 26.55
N LEU A 47 -30.54 9.58 25.99
CA LEU A 47 -30.98 10.83 26.58
C LEU A 47 -32.51 10.97 26.58
N GLY A 48 -33.20 10.48 25.56
CA GLY A 48 -34.67 10.45 25.54
C GLY A 48 -35.26 9.64 26.69
N VAL A 49 -34.72 8.43 26.93
CA VAL A 49 -35.09 7.63 28.12
C VAL A 49 -34.81 8.41 29.40
N GLN A 50 -33.65 9.04 29.52
CA GLN A 50 -33.26 9.81 30.70
C GLN A 50 -34.22 10.97 30.99
N PHE A 51 -34.52 11.80 29.98
CA PHE A 51 -35.41 12.96 30.14
C PHE A 51 -36.86 12.58 30.41
N SER A 52 -37.37 11.50 29.79
CA SER A 52 -38.70 10.97 30.11
C SER A 52 -38.77 10.48 31.56
N LEU A 53 -37.76 9.74 32.03
CA LEU A 53 -37.68 9.27 33.41
C LEU A 53 -37.52 10.42 34.41
N GLU A 54 -36.70 11.43 34.11
CA GLU A 54 -36.52 12.61 34.96
C GLU A 54 -37.82 13.40 35.07
N THR A 55 -38.51 13.63 33.95
CA THR A 55 -39.84 14.28 33.93
C THR A 55 -40.80 13.55 34.86
N ARG A 56 -40.88 12.21 34.73
CA ARG A 56 -41.74 11.38 35.59
C ARG A 56 -41.33 11.46 37.05
N ALA A 57 -40.04 11.32 37.36
CA ALA A 57 -39.52 11.34 38.71
C ALA A 57 -39.83 12.67 39.41
N GLN A 58 -39.60 13.79 38.74
CA GLN A 58 -39.87 15.12 39.28
C GLN A 58 -41.37 15.39 39.44
N MET A 59 -42.22 14.88 38.53
CA MET A 59 -43.68 14.93 38.71
C MET A 59 -44.15 14.15 39.95
N LEU A 60 -43.52 13.01 40.25
CA LEU A 60 -43.79 12.22 41.46
C LEU A 60 -43.27 12.91 42.73
N VAL A 61 -42.09 13.54 42.69
CA VAL A 61 -41.55 14.35 43.79
C VAL A 61 -42.48 15.52 44.10
N SER A 62 -42.90 16.25 43.07
CA SER A 62 -43.87 17.35 43.19
C SER A 62 -45.18 16.87 43.81
N ALA A 63 -45.73 15.74 43.36
CA ALA A 63 -46.95 15.15 43.91
C ALA A 63 -46.79 14.76 45.38
N ARG A 64 -45.66 14.13 45.75
CA ARG A 64 -45.36 13.75 47.14
C ARG A 64 -45.32 14.98 48.04
N ASP A 65 -44.65 16.04 47.62
CA ASP A 65 -44.47 17.24 48.44
C ASP A 65 -45.76 18.06 48.54
N GLU A 66 -46.61 18.07 47.49
CA GLU A 66 -48.00 18.54 47.56
C GLU A 66 -48.78 17.77 48.64
N LYS A 67 -48.74 16.43 48.65
CA LYS A 67 -49.43 15.62 49.66
C LYS A 67 -48.90 15.84 51.07
N ARG A 68 -47.58 16.05 51.23
CA ARG A 68 -47.01 16.42 52.54
C ARG A 68 -47.49 17.81 52.98
N ALA A 69 -47.63 18.77 52.07
CA ALA A 69 -48.14 20.10 52.39
C ALA A 69 -49.59 20.07 52.90
N PHE A 70 -50.43 19.13 52.43
CA PHE A 70 -51.75 18.88 53.01
C PHE A 70 -51.70 18.37 54.46
N LEU A 71 -50.65 17.62 54.82
CA LEU A 71 -50.49 17.00 56.14
C LEU A 71 -49.72 17.89 57.14
N ALA A 72 -49.05 18.93 56.64
CA ALA A 72 -48.27 19.85 57.46
C ALA A 72 -49.16 20.60 58.46
N GLY A 73 -48.84 20.42 59.74
CA GLY A 73 -49.52 21.07 60.86
C GLY A 73 -49.09 22.52 61.07
N GLU A 74 -47.85 22.86 60.70
CA GLU A 74 -47.28 24.20 60.82
C GLU A 74 -47.24 24.94 59.47
N GLN A 75 -47.42 26.26 59.50
CA GLN A 75 -47.48 27.10 58.31
C GLN A 75 -46.11 27.19 57.59
N ASP A 76 -45.01 27.24 58.35
CA ASP A 76 -43.65 27.33 57.81
C ASP A 76 -43.22 26.03 57.11
N GLU A 77 -43.55 24.87 57.71
CA GLU A 77 -43.32 23.56 57.10
C GLU A 77 -44.11 23.44 55.78
N ARG A 78 -45.38 23.85 55.79
CA ARG A 78 -46.23 23.86 54.58
C ARG A 78 -45.64 24.73 53.47
N ALA A 79 -45.21 25.95 53.78
CA ALA A 79 -44.60 26.85 52.81
C ALA A 79 -43.32 26.26 52.18
N THR A 80 -42.51 25.57 52.99
CA THR A 80 -41.31 24.87 52.52
C THR A 80 -41.66 23.74 51.53
N LEU A 81 -42.68 22.94 51.85
CA LEU A 81 -43.13 21.84 50.98
C LEU A 81 -43.78 22.33 49.68
N ILE A 82 -44.52 23.44 49.73
CA ILE A 82 -45.08 24.08 48.54
C ILE A 82 -43.96 24.55 47.60
N ARG A 83 -42.93 25.20 48.16
CA ARG A 83 -41.75 25.60 47.38
C ARG A 83 -41.03 24.41 46.76
N ALA A 84 -40.80 23.35 47.53
CA ALA A 84 -40.19 22.12 47.01
C ALA A 84 -41.02 21.48 45.88
N SER A 85 -42.35 21.50 46.00
CA SER A 85 -43.26 21.01 44.95
C SER A 85 -43.14 21.84 43.67
N ARG A 86 -43.05 23.18 43.76
CA ARG A 86 -42.81 24.06 42.62
C ARG A 86 -41.45 23.86 41.98
N ASP A 87 -40.39 23.74 42.79
CA ASP A 87 -39.03 23.49 42.29
C ASP A 87 -38.98 22.17 41.51
N ALA A 88 -39.66 21.12 41.99
CA ALA A 88 -39.80 19.87 41.27
C ALA A 88 -40.64 19.99 39.97
N MET A 89 -41.73 20.77 39.96
CA MET A 89 -42.47 21.05 38.72
C MET A 89 -41.59 21.76 37.67
N ALA A 90 -40.78 22.74 38.10
CA ALA A 90 -39.86 23.45 37.22
C ALA A 90 -38.77 22.52 36.66
N ALA A 91 -38.25 21.60 37.48
CA ALA A 91 -37.30 20.58 37.03
C ALA A 91 -37.95 19.59 36.04
N ALA A 92 -39.20 19.18 36.29
CA ALA A 92 -39.96 18.34 35.36
C ALA A 92 -40.20 19.04 34.02
N GLU A 93 -40.60 20.31 34.03
CA GLU A 93 -40.82 21.10 32.82
C GLU A 93 -39.53 21.28 32.02
N LYS A 94 -38.41 21.53 32.70
CA LYS A 94 -37.11 21.62 32.04
C LYS A 94 -36.73 20.28 31.38
N ALA A 95 -36.78 19.17 32.11
CA ALA A 95 -36.49 17.86 31.54
C ALA A 95 -37.43 17.52 30.36
N MET A 96 -38.68 17.95 30.46
CA MET A 96 -39.67 17.75 29.41
C MET A 96 -39.33 18.54 28.13
N GLN A 97 -38.80 19.75 28.26
CA GLN A 97 -38.32 20.55 27.13
C GLN A 97 -37.02 20.00 26.55
N ASP A 98 -36.10 19.55 27.40
CA ASP A 98 -34.81 18.99 26.97
C ASP A 98 -35.00 17.70 26.12
N TYR A 99 -36.10 16.96 26.33
CA TYR A 99 -36.50 15.81 25.51
C TYR A 99 -36.66 16.13 24.01
N HIS A 100 -37.03 17.37 23.65
CA HIS A 100 -37.17 17.73 22.22
C HIS A 100 -35.86 17.60 21.43
N GLN A 101 -34.72 17.63 22.13
CA GLN A 101 -33.39 17.47 21.51
C GLN A 101 -33.06 16.01 21.21
N THR A 102 -33.86 15.06 21.70
CA THR A 102 -33.58 13.63 21.64
C THR A 102 -34.53 12.88 20.71
N PHE A 103 -35.37 13.58 19.95
CA PHE A 103 -36.36 12.91 19.09
C PHE A 103 -35.69 11.95 18.12
N ALA A 104 -35.97 10.66 18.29
CA ALA A 104 -35.41 9.59 17.46
C ALA A 104 -36.18 9.41 16.15
N SER A 105 -37.45 9.84 16.09
CA SER A 105 -38.31 9.73 14.92
C SER A 105 -39.52 10.67 14.98
N GLU A 106 -40.24 10.79 13.87
CA GLU A 106 -41.53 11.50 13.85
C GLU A 106 -42.58 10.81 14.76
N ALA A 107 -42.53 9.47 14.88
CA ALA A 107 -43.38 8.72 15.79
C ALA A 107 -43.07 9.03 17.26
N ASP A 108 -41.79 9.16 17.60
CA ASP A 108 -41.34 9.58 18.94
C ASP A 108 -41.86 10.99 19.27
N ALA A 109 -41.67 11.94 18.36
CA ALA A 109 -42.15 13.32 18.53
C ALA A 109 -43.68 13.38 18.71
N GLN A 110 -44.42 12.57 17.95
CA GLN A 110 -45.88 12.50 18.06
C GLN A 110 -46.33 11.91 19.40
N GLN A 111 -45.67 10.85 19.87
CA GLN A 111 -45.97 10.22 21.16
C GLN A 111 -45.64 11.17 22.33
N TRP A 112 -44.54 11.92 22.21
CA TRP A 112 -44.14 12.90 23.23
C TRP A 112 -45.10 14.08 23.36
N ALA A 113 -45.73 14.52 22.26
CA ALA A 113 -46.66 15.64 22.28
C ALA A 113 -47.87 15.40 23.23
N GLU A 114 -48.32 14.15 23.35
CA GLU A 114 -49.36 13.76 24.30
C GLU A 114 -48.88 13.87 25.74
N ALA A 115 -47.68 13.35 26.04
CA ALA A 115 -47.05 13.46 27.35
C ALA A 115 -46.84 14.93 27.75
N GLU A 116 -46.33 15.76 26.84
CA GLU A 116 -46.08 17.18 27.06
C GLU A 116 -47.37 17.94 27.39
N THR A 117 -48.45 17.65 26.67
CA THR A 117 -49.76 18.27 26.91
C THR A 117 -50.28 17.92 28.31
N LEU A 118 -50.21 16.64 28.68
CA LEU A 118 -50.66 16.17 29.98
C LEU A 118 -49.79 16.73 31.13
N VAL A 119 -48.46 16.74 30.97
CA VAL A 119 -47.54 17.28 31.97
C VAL A 119 -47.83 18.77 32.23
N LYS A 120 -47.97 19.58 31.17
CA LYS A 120 -48.32 21.01 31.30
C LYS A 120 -49.66 21.20 32.01
N LYS A 121 -50.66 20.39 31.66
CA LYS A 121 -51.98 20.42 32.31
C LYS A 121 -51.86 20.12 33.82
N VAL A 122 -51.16 19.06 34.19
CA VAL A 122 -51.03 18.67 35.61
C VAL A 122 -50.17 19.65 36.39
N ILE A 123 -49.15 20.27 35.79
CA ILE A 123 -48.40 21.37 36.41
C ILE A 123 -49.33 22.55 36.71
N ALA A 124 -50.16 22.96 35.74
CA ALA A 124 -51.10 24.06 35.93
C ALA A 124 -52.17 23.74 36.99
N ASP A 125 -52.75 22.54 36.95
CA ASP A 125 -53.75 22.08 37.92
C ASP A 125 -53.14 21.98 39.33
N ARG A 126 -51.89 21.50 39.45
CA ARG A 126 -51.17 21.44 40.73
C ARG A 126 -50.84 22.81 41.26
N GLU A 127 -50.40 23.76 40.43
CA GLU A 127 -50.12 25.12 40.87
C GLU A 127 -51.37 25.78 41.47
N ALA A 128 -52.56 25.55 40.88
CA ALA A 128 -53.82 26.00 41.45
C ALA A 128 -54.09 25.39 42.85
N VAL A 129 -53.77 24.10 43.05
CA VAL A 129 -53.85 23.44 44.37
C VAL A 129 -52.88 24.08 45.37
N LEU A 130 -51.63 24.31 44.97
CA LEU A 130 -50.60 24.90 45.83
C LEU A 130 -51.00 26.32 46.26
N VAL A 131 -51.53 27.15 45.37
CA VAL A 131 -52.05 28.49 45.69
C VAL A 131 -53.20 28.44 46.71
N LEU A 132 -54.11 27.46 46.61
CA LEU A 132 -55.17 27.27 47.60
C LEU A 132 -54.63 26.84 48.97
N LEU A 133 -53.57 26.03 48.99
CA LEU A 133 -52.87 25.64 50.22
C LEU A 133 -52.15 26.82 50.88
N GLU A 134 -51.54 27.71 50.10
CA GLU A 134 -50.92 28.96 50.59
C GLU A 134 -51.97 29.90 51.20
N GLN A 135 -53.18 29.94 50.63
CA GLN A 135 -54.31 30.72 51.14
C GLN A 135 -55.01 30.08 52.36
N GLY A 136 -54.55 28.90 52.81
CA GLY A 136 -55.18 28.17 53.92
C GLY A 136 -56.50 27.47 53.57
N LYS A 137 -56.89 27.42 52.30
CA LYS A 137 -58.15 26.85 51.81
C LYS A 137 -58.04 25.35 51.56
N ALA A 138 -57.73 24.57 52.59
CA ALA A 138 -57.41 23.14 52.48
C ALA A 138 -58.52 22.30 51.82
N GLU A 139 -59.80 22.57 52.11
CA GLU A 139 -60.93 21.82 51.52
C GLU A 139 -61.18 22.14 50.03
N GLU A 140 -60.87 23.36 49.60
CA GLU A 140 -60.91 23.72 48.17
C GLU A 140 -59.72 23.09 47.44
N ALA A 141 -58.52 23.17 48.04
CA ALA A 141 -57.31 22.54 47.51
C ALA A 141 -57.50 21.01 47.35
N LYS A 142 -58.12 20.35 48.32
CA LYS A 142 -58.39 18.91 48.29
C LYS A 142 -59.36 18.52 47.16
N ARG A 143 -60.41 19.32 46.94
CA ARG A 143 -61.36 19.12 45.84
C ARG A 143 -60.68 19.29 44.49
N ALA A 144 -59.87 20.34 44.31
CA ALA A 144 -59.08 20.56 43.10
C ALA A 144 -58.12 19.39 42.84
N ALA A 145 -57.33 18.98 43.85
CA ALA A 145 -56.38 17.87 43.73
C ALA A 145 -57.05 16.53 43.42
N SER A 146 -58.28 16.31 43.89
CA SER A 146 -59.03 15.07 43.61
C SER A 146 -59.46 14.95 42.14
N GLY A 147 -59.63 16.08 41.44
CA GLY A 147 -59.98 16.10 40.01
C GLY A 147 -58.85 15.67 39.08
N MET A 148 -57.60 15.69 39.55
CA MET A 148 -56.42 15.39 38.74
C MET A 148 -56.08 13.89 38.65
N GLY A 149 -56.85 13.02 39.32
CA GLY A 149 -56.49 11.60 39.48
C GLY A 149 -56.32 10.84 38.16
N ASP A 150 -57.16 11.13 37.18
CA ASP A 150 -57.09 10.49 35.86
C ASP A 150 -55.95 11.04 35.01
N ASP A 151 -55.69 12.36 35.06
CA ASP A 151 -54.54 12.97 34.37
C ASP A 151 -53.22 12.45 34.92
N ILE A 152 -53.09 12.28 36.24
CA ILE A 152 -51.86 11.73 36.85
C ILE A 152 -51.62 10.29 36.39
N LYS A 153 -52.67 9.46 36.32
CA LYS A 153 -52.57 8.09 35.78
C LYS A 153 -52.18 8.11 34.30
N ALA A 154 -52.75 9.02 33.52
CA ALA A 154 -52.45 9.19 32.10
C ALA A 154 -50.98 9.61 31.89
N ILE A 155 -50.45 10.55 32.69
CA ILE A 155 -49.03 10.92 32.67
C ILE A 155 -48.14 9.73 32.97
N ASP A 156 -48.41 9.01 34.06
CA ASP A 156 -47.56 7.89 34.49
C ASP A 156 -47.49 6.81 33.41
N LYS A 157 -48.63 6.50 32.79
CA LYS A 157 -48.73 5.60 31.64
C LYS A 157 -47.94 6.13 30.44
N THR A 158 -48.21 7.35 30.00
CA THR A 158 -47.64 7.91 28.76
C THR A 158 -46.12 8.09 28.86
N LEU A 159 -45.61 8.56 29.99
CA LEU A 159 -44.16 8.68 30.23
C LEU A 159 -43.49 7.30 30.32
N THR A 160 -44.15 6.30 30.92
CA THR A 160 -43.64 4.92 30.93
C THR A 160 -43.57 4.34 29.52
N GLU A 161 -44.65 4.46 28.75
CA GLU A 161 -44.74 3.94 27.38
C GLU A 161 -43.73 4.64 26.46
N THR A 162 -43.51 5.94 26.65
CA THR A 162 -42.49 6.69 25.89
C THR A 162 -41.06 6.29 26.27
N GLY A 163 -40.79 6.12 27.56
CA GLY A 163 -39.48 5.62 28.02
C GLY A 163 -39.20 4.21 27.51
N GLN A 164 -40.23 3.35 27.48
CA GLN A 164 -40.13 1.98 26.94
C GLN A 164 -39.91 1.98 25.42
N PHE A 165 -40.63 2.84 24.69
CA PHE A 165 -40.46 3.01 23.24
C PHE A 165 -39.01 3.37 22.88
N ASN A 166 -38.41 4.35 23.55
CA ASN A 166 -36.99 4.69 23.33
C ASN A 166 -36.04 3.59 23.78
N ALA A 167 -36.34 2.85 24.86
CA ALA A 167 -35.53 1.72 25.27
C ALA A 167 -35.54 0.60 24.22
N ASP A 168 -36.67 0.36 23.56
CA ASP A 168 -36.80 -0.61 22.47
C ASP A 168 -36.05 -0.14 21.22
N ILE A 169 -36.16 1.15 20.84
CA ILE A 169 -35.35 1.72 19.75
C ILE A 169 -33.85 1.66 20.07
N ALA A 170 -33.44 1.93 21.31
CA ALA A 170 -32.05 1.81 21.74
C ALA A 170 -31.53 0.37 21.56
N LYS A 171 -32.35 -0.62 21.92
CA LYS A 171 -32.03 -2.04 21.77
C LYS A 171 -31.92 -2.46 20.30
N GLU A 172 -32.84 -2.01 19.46
CA GLU A 172 -32.80 -2.25 18.02
C GLU A 172 -31.58 -1.58 17.36
N SER A 173 -31.31 -0.32 17.71
CA SER A 173 -30.15 0.44 17.26
C SER A 173 -28.83 -0.22 17.66
N LYS A 174 -28.75 -0.78 18.88
CA LYS A 174 -27.60 -1.58 19.33
C LYS A 174 -27.39 -2.82 18.45
N ASN A 175 -28.46 -3.56 18.14
CA ASN A 175 -28.37 -4.76 17.30
C ASN A 175 -27.95 -4.40 15.87
N ALA A 176 -28.56 -3.36 15.29
CA ALA A 176 -28.19 -2.84 13.97
C ALA A 176 -26.74 -2.34 13.92
N ALA A 177 -26.26 -1.71 14.99
CA ALA A 177 -24.86 -1.30 15.12
C ALA A 177 -23.92 -2.51 15.16
N ALA A 178 -24.26 -3.57 15.91
CA ALA A 178 -23.47 -4.80 15.98
C ALA A 178 -23.42 -5.53 14.62
N ASP A 179 -24.56 -5.65 13.94
CA ASP A 179 -24.66 -6.28 12.62
C ASP A 179 -23.86 -5.51 11.57
N SER A 180 -23.93 -4.19 11.60
CA SER A 180 -23.13 -3.35 10.71
C SER A 180 -21.65 -3.37 11.04
N ALA A 181 -21.26 -3.46 12.32
CA ALA A 181 -19.86 -3.59 12.71
C ALA A 181 -19.29 -4.92 12.20
N SER A 182 -20.05 -6.02 12.35
CA SER A 182 -19.65 -7.33 11.84
C SER A 182 -19.54 -7.35 10.30
N SER A 183 -20.51 -6.75 9.60
CA SER A 183 -20.51 -6.61 8.14
C SER A 183 -19.34 -5.75 7.65
N SER A 184 -19.07 -4.63 8.33
CA SER A 184 -17.93 -3.75 8.02
C SER A 184 -16.61 -4.45 8.23
N ARG A 185 -16.47 -5.21 9.33
CA ARG A 185 -15.28 -6.03 9.61
C ARG A 185 -15.05 -7.06 8.52
N ASN A 186 -16.08 -7.81 8.14
CA ASN A 186 -15.97 -8.85 7.10
C ASN A 186 -15.61 -8.25 5.73
N LEU A 187 -16.19 -7.11 5.39
CA LEU A 187 -15.86 -6.37 4.17
C LEU A 187 -14.41 -5.87 4.18
N LEU A 188 -13.94 -5.29 5.29
CA LEU A 188 -12.54 -4.85 5.43
C LEU A 188 -11.55 -6.02 5.34
N ILE A 189 -11.87 -7.15 5.98
CA ILE A 189 -11.07 -8.38 5.86
C ILE A 189 -11.02 -8.84 4.40
N GLY A 190 -12.17 -8.87 3.71
CA GLY A 190 -12.26 -9.27 2.31
C GLY A 190 -11.40 -8.39 1.38
N ILE A 191 -11.52 -7.07 1.49
CA ILE A 191 -10.74 -6.13 0.69
C ILE A 191 -9.25 -6.22 1.01
N THR A 192 -8.89 -6.35 2.29
CA THR A 192 -7.50 -6.53 2.71
C THR A 192 -6.91 -7.80 2.11
N LEU A 193 -7.65 -8.90 2.12
CA LEU A 193 -7.19 -10.18 1.57
C LEU A 193 -7.00 -10.08 0.04
N VAL A 194 -7.93 -9.45 -0.67
CA VAL A 194 -7.79 -9.16 -2.11
C VAL A 194 -6.56 -8.29 -2.38
N ALA A 195 -6.36 -7.22 -1.59
CA ALA A 195 -5.20 -6.33 -1.74
C ALA A 195 -3.88 -7.07 -1.50
N VAL A 196 -3.82 -7.97 -0.52
CA VAL A 196 -2.65 -8.83 -0.25
C VAL A 196 -2.40 -9.79 -1.42
N VAL A 197 -3.43 -10.46 -1.94
CA VAL A 197 -3.29 -11.38 -3.08
C VAL A 197 -2.79 -10.64 -4.32
N VAL A 198 -3.36 -9.47 -4.62
CA VAL A 198 -2.95 -8.65 -5.77
C VAL A 198 -1.52 -8.13 -5.57
N GLY A 199 -1.20 -7.61 -4.38
CA GLY A 199 0.15 -7.13 -4.05
C GLY A 199 1.20 -8.22 -4.15
N PHE A 200 0.91 -9.41 -3.63
CA PHE A 200 1.79 -10.57 -3.76
C PHE A 200 1.93 -11.01 -5.22
N GLY A 201 0.85 -11.01 -6.00
CA GLY A 201 0.89 -11.31 -7.44
C GLY A 201 1.78 -10.36 -8.22
N ILE A 202 1.67 -9.05 -7.98
CA ILE A 202 2.51 -8.02 -8.59
C ILE A 202 3.97 -8.20 -8.16
N ALA A 203 4.22 -8.38 -6.86
CA ALA A 203 5.56 -8.55 -6.32
C ALA A 203 6.24 -9.80 -6.87
N PHE A 204 5.53 -10.93 -6.93
CA PHE A 204 6.03 -12.18 -7.49
C PHE A 204 6.33 -12.06 -8.99
N TRP A 205 5.44 -11.41 -9.75
CA TRP A 205 5.65 -11.17 -11.18
C TRP A 205 6.87 -10.29 -11.44
N LEU A 206 7.02 -9.17 -10.71
CA LEU A 206 8.18 -8.29 -10.80
C LEU A 206 9.46 -9.04 -10.42
N ALA A 207 9.48 -9.72 -9.27
CA ALA A 207 10.64 -10.48 -8.79
C ALA A 207 11.08 -11.53 -9.81
N ARG A 208 10.14 -12.29 -10.39
CA ARG A 208 10.47 -13.30 -11.41
C ARG A 208 11.04 -12.68 -12.67
N SER A 209 10.48 -11.55 -13.13
CA SER A 209 10.93 -10.88 -14.36
C SER A 209 12.34 -10.26 -14.21
N ILE A 210 12.61 -9.62 -13.07
CA ILE A 210 13.86 -8.90 -12.82
C ILE A 210 14.96 -9.86 -12.42
N SER A 211 14.74 -10.69 -11.40
CA SER A 211 15.76 -11.61 -10.88
C SER A 211 16.16 -12.65 -11.92
N GLY A 212 15.21 -13.10 -12.75
CA GLY A 212 15.50 -14.05 -13.84
C GLY A 212 16.41 -13.46 -14.92
N ALA A 213 16.21 -12.20 -15.30
CA ALA A 213 17.05 -11.51 -16.27
C ALA A 213 18.43 -11.18 -15.69
N ALA A 214 18.46 -10.66 -14.45
CA ALA A 214 19.71 -10.34 -13.75
C ALA A 214 20.60 -11.57 -13.57
N LYS A 215 20.01 -12.73 -13.21
CA LYS A 215 20.76 -13.98 -13.09
C LYS A 215 21.37 -14.42 -14.41
N GLN A 216 20.62 -14.37 -15.51
CA GLN A 216 21.15 -14.73 -16.84
C GLN A 216 22.31 -13.82 -17.27
N ALA A 217 22.20 -12.51 -17.02
CA ALA A 217 23.28 -11.58 -17.30
C ALA A 217 24.53 -11.88 -16.45
N ALA A 218 24.36 -12.20 -15.17
CA ALA A 218 25.45 -12.58 -14.28
C ALA A 218 26.13 -13.90 -14.70
N ASP A 219 25.34 -14.90 -15.07
CA ASP A 219 25.84 -16.19 -15.56
C ASP A 219 26.63 -15.98 -16.87
N ALA A 220 26.13 -15.14 -17.78
CA ALA A 220 26.82 -14.81 -19.02
C ALA A 220 28.15 -14.10 -18.80
N ALA A 221 28.17 -13.09 -17.94
CA ALA A 221 29.41 -12.41 -17.56
C ALA A 221 30.42 -13.37 -16.92
N THR A 222 29.95 -14.33 -16.12
CA THR A 222 30.80 -15.34 -15.48
C THR A 222 31.38 -16.33 -16.48
N SER A 223 30.61 -16.75 -17.49
CA SER A 223 31.15 -17.61 -18.56
C SER A 223 32.18 -16.87 -19.40
N ILE A 224 31.91 -15.62 -19.78
CA ILE A 224 32.84 -14.79 -20.57
C ILE A 224 34.14 -14.54 -19.79
N SER A 225 34.08 -14.29 -18.47
CA SER A 225 35.28 -14.11 -17.65
C SER A 225 36.14 -15.36 -17.52
N ARG A 226 35.57 -16.55 -17.76
CA ARG A 226 36.29 -17.82 -17.84
C ARG A 226 36.82 -18.14 -19.23
N GLY A 227 36.63 -17.24 -20.20
CA GLY A 227 37.07 -17.41 -21.58
C GLY A 227 36.06 -18.15 -22.47
N ASP A 228 34.88 -18.50 -21.97
CA ASP A 228 33.82 -19.07 -22.80
C ASP A 228 33.06 -17.96 -23.53
N VAL A 229 33.33 -17.81 -24.82
CA VAL A 229 32.67 -16.84 -25.71
C VAL A 229 31.45 -17.45 -26.41
N ASN A 230 31.07 -18.69 -26.14
CA ASN A 230 29.91 -19.36 -26.76
C ASN A 230 28.63 -19.25 -25.92
N VAL A 231 28.44 -18.10 -25.26
CA VAL A 231 27.29 -17.84 -24.40
C VAL A 231 26.13 -17.25 -25.21
N ALA A 232 24.92 -17.77 -24.99
CA ALA A 232 23.69 -17.20 -25.54
C ALA A 232 22.91 -16.46 -24.44
N VAL A 233 22.74 -15.14 -24.57
CA VAL A 233 21.96 -14.32 -23.64
C VAL A 233 20.55 -14.12 -24.21
N ASN A 234 19.62 -15.00 -23.84
CA ASN A 234 18.25 -15.00 -24.38
C ASN A 234 17.25 -14.34 -23.42
N ILE A 235 17.47 -13.08 -23.08
CA ILE A 235 16.52 -12.31 -22.26
C ILE A 235 15.48 -11.69 -23.19
N LYS A 236 14.29 -12.29 -23.22
CA LYS A 236 13.15 -11.78 -23.99
C LYS A 236 12.43 -10.68 -23.19
N SER A 237 12.97 -9.47 -23.23
CA SER A 237 12.34 -8.29 -22.63
C SER A 237 12.37 -7.08 -23.56
N LYS A 238 11.41 -6.17 -23.38
CA LYS A 238 11.30 -4.90 -24.12
C LYS A 238 11.66 -3.69 -23.25
N ASP A 239 12.38 -3.93 -22.16
CA ASP A 239 12.89 -2.94 -21.20
C ASP A 239 14.43 -2.96 -21.18
N GLU A 240 15.02 -2.29 -20.21
CA GLU A 240 16.46 -2.15 -20.01
C GLU A 240 17.16 -3.51 -19.81
N MET A 241 16.44 -4.56 -19.38
CA MET A 241 17.00 -5.92 -19.31
C MET A 241 17.15 -6.54 -20.69
N GLY A 242 16.28 -6.18 -21.65
CA GLY A 242 16.43 -6.56 -23.05
C GLY A 242 17.57 -5.79 -23.72
N ASP A 243 17.70 -4.50 -23.41
CA ASP A 243 18.81 -3.69 -23.90
C ASP A 243 20.16 -4.21 -23.35
N LEU A 244 20.20 -4.65 -22.08
CA LEU A 244 21.37 -5.33 -21.49
C LEU A 244 21.72 -6.64 -22.23
N ALA A 245 20.71 -7.43 -22.59
CA ALA A 245 20.90 -8.69 -23.32
C ALA A 245 21.51 -8.46 -24.71
N ASN A 246 21.04 -7.43 -25.41
CA ASN A 246 21.57 -7.03 -26.70
C ASN A 246 23.04 -6.59 -26.57
N ALA A 247 23.38 -5.80 -25.56
CA ALA A 247 24.76 -5.38 -25.30
C ALA A 247 25.70 -6.59 -25.03
N PHE A 248 25.25 -7.58 -24.24
CA PHE A 248 26.01 -8.81 -24.06
C PHE A 248 26.17 -9.59 -25.37
N THR A 249 25.12 -9.65 -26.19
CA THR A 249 25.16 -10.34 -27.48
C THR A 249 26.18 -9.70 -28.41
N GLU A 250 26.19 -8.37 -28.53
CA GLU A 250 27.17 -7.63 -29.33
C GLU A 250 28.61 -7.83 -28.82
N MET A 251 28.80 -7.85 -27.50
CA MET A 251 30.10 -8.15 -26.88
C MET A 251 30.56 -9.57 -27.19
N THR A 252 29.68 -10.57 -27.09
CA THR A 252 30.00 -11.96 -27.41
C THR A 252 30.33 -12.14 -28.89
N VAL A 253 29.60 -11.49 -29.80
CA VAL A 253 29.91 -11.51 -31.25
C VAL A 253 31.30 -10.95 -31.50
N TYR A 254 31.63 -9.80 -30.90
CA TYR A 254 32.96 -9.20 -31.00
C TYR A 254 34.07 -10.14 -30.48
N LEU A 255 33.87 -10.74 -29.30
CA LEU A 255 34.87 -11.67 -28.75
C LEU A 255 35.05 -12.91 -29.64
N LYS A 256 33.98 -13.43 -30.24
CA LYS A 256 34.06 -14.53 -31.22
C LYS A 256 34.84 -14.14 -32.47
N GLU A 257 34.65 -12.93 -33.00
CA GLU A 257 35.44 -12.41 -34.13
C GLU A 257 36.94 -12.38 -33.79
N MET A 258 37.29 -11.92 -32.58
CA MET A 258 38.69 -11.90 -32.13
C MET A 258 39.26 -13.31 -31.93
N VAL A 259 38.49 -14.23 -31.36
CA VAL A 259 38.89 -15.65 -31.22
C VAL A 259 39.12 -16.29 -32.59
N ALA A 260 38.19 -16.11 -33.54
CA ALA A 260 38.32 -16.66 -34.89
C ALA A 260 39.56 -16.11 -35.62
N ALA A 261 39.86 -14.82 -35.45
CA ALA A 261 41.07 -14.24 -36.01
C ALA A 261 42.34 -14.81 -35.36
N ALA A 262 42.36 -14.99 -34.03
CA ALA A 262 43.49 -15.61 -33.34
C ALA A 262 43.68 -17.09 -33.77
N GLU A 263 42.59 -17.85 -33.96
CA GLU A 263 42.63 -19.22 -34.47
C GLU A 263 43.19 -19.30 -35.89
N ALA A 264 42.81 -18.37 -36.77
CA ALA A 264 43.36 -18.30 -38.13
C ALA A 264 44.89 -18.07 -38.11
N VAL A 265 45.35 -17.14 -37.26
CA VAL A 265 46.78 -16.86 -37.08
C VAL A 265 47.51 -18.07 -36.51
N ALA A 266 46.93 -18.74 -35.51
CA ALA A 266 47.49 -19.96 -34.93
C ALA A 266 47.58 -21.10 -35.96
N GLY A 267 46.64 -21.15 -36.91
CA GLY A 267 46.65 -22.05 -38.06
C GLY A 267 47.65 -21.66 -39.17
N GLY A 268 48.39 -20.56 -39.01
CA GLY A 268 49.36 -20.06 -39.98
C GLY A 268 48.76 -19.19 -41.08
N ASP A 269 47.45 -18.92 -41.05
CA ASP A 269 46.82 -17.99 -41.98
C ASP A 269 47.03 -16.54 -41.50
N LEU A 270 48.11 -15.95 -42.00
CA LEU A 270 48.40 -14.55 -41.77
C LEU A 270 47.68 -13.63 -42.76
N ASN A 271 46.79 -14.09 -43.64
CA ASN A 271 46.00 -13.17 -44.50
C ASN A 271 44.72 -12.67 -43.81
N VAL A 272 44.42 -13.14 -42.60
CA VAL A 272 43.28 -12.66 -41.83
C VAL A 272 43.33 -11.16 -41.58
N THR A 273 42.21 -10.47 -41.75
CA THR A 273 42.10 -9.02 -41.49
C THR A 273 41.38 -8.80 -40.17
N VAL A 274 42.12 -8.27 -39.18
CA VAL A 274 41.56 -7.87 -37.90
C VAL A 274 41.03 -6.44 -38.04
N ASN A 275 39.70 -6.31 -38.05
CA ASN A 275 39.02 -5.01 -38.13
C ASN A 275 38.85 -4.42 -36.73
N SER A 276 39.72 -3.47 -36.37
CA SER A 276 39.59 -2.71 -35.13
C SER A 276 38.38 -1.77 -35.18
N ARG A 277 37.62 -1.71 -34.08
CA ARG A 277 36.42 -0.85 -33.94
C ARG A 277 36.72 0.58 -33.51
N GLY A 278 37.97 1.02 -33.67
CA GLY A 278 38.43 2.39 -33.39
C GLY A 278 39.63 2.44 -32.44
N THR A 279 40.03 3.65 -32.06
CA THR A 279 41.25 3.85 -31.24
C THR A 279 41.13 3.25 -29.83
N SER A 280 39.91 3.10 -29.31
CA SER A 280 39.66 2.53 -27.97
C SER A 280 39.58 1.00 -27.96
N ASP A 281 39.63 0.34 -29.12
CA ASP A 281 39.59 -1.11 -29.25
C ASP A 281 40.96 -1.73 -28.93
N ALA A 282 41.28 -1.84 -27.64
CA ALA A 282 42.59 -2.31 -27.20
C ALA A 282 42.92 -3.74 -27.69
N LEU A 283 41.95 -4.65 -27.63
CA LEU A 283 42.15 -6.05 -28.03
C LEU A 283 42.28 -6.19 -29.56
N GLY A 284 41.40 -5.55 -30.33
CA GLY A 284 41.44 -5.57 -31.78
C GLY A 284 42.71 -4.92 -32.33
N ASN A 285 43.12 -3.78 -31.78
CA ASN A 285 44.36 -3.11 -32.16
C ASN A 285 45.60 -3.97 -31.83
N ALA A 286 45.63 -4.61 -30.65
CA ALA A 286 46.73 -5.48 -30.27
C ALA A 286 46.85 -6.70 -31.18
N LEU A 287 45.71 -7.34 -31.51
CA LEU A 287 45.68 -8.49 -32.39
C LEU A 287 46.07 -8.11 -33.83
N HIS A 288 45.59 -6.97 -34.33
CA HIS A 288 46.00 -6.43 -35.64
C HIS A 288 47.52 -6.24 -35.73
N ASN A 289 48.11 -5.54 -34.76
CA ASN A 289 49.55 -5.32 -34.71
C ASN A 289 50.34 -6.63 -34.61
N MET A 290 49.82 -7.63 -33.89
CA MET A 290 50.44 -8.96 -33.82
C MET A 290 50.50 -9.62 -35.19
N VAL A 291 49.40 -9.61 -35.96
CA VAL A 291 49.36 -10.18 -37.32
C VAL A 291 50.35 -9.48 -38.24
N ASP A 292 50.40 -8.16 -38.22
CA ASP A 292 51.32 -7.39 -39.07
C ASP A 292 52.79 -7.65 -38.73
N ASN A 293 53.11 -7.75 -37.44
CA ASN A 293 54.45 -8.12 -37.00
C ASN A 293 54.82 -9.54 -37.46
N LEU A 294 53.91 -10.50 -37.36
CA LEU A 294 54.12 -11.87 -37.84
C LEU A 294 54.32 -11.91 -39.37
N ARG A 295 53.53 -11.14 -40.15
CA ARG A 295 53.71 -11.01 -41.60
C ARG A 295 55.09 -10.49 -41.96
N SER A 296 55.53 -9.43 -41.29
CA SER A 296 56.85 -8.82 -41.47
C SER A 296 57.99 -9.81 -41.14
N LEU A 297 57.86 -10.56 -40.05
CA LEU A 297 58.82 -11.59 -39.66
C LEU A 297 58.91 -12.71 -40.71
N ILE A 298 57.79 -13.23 -41.19
CA ILE A 298 57.78 -14.26 -42.25
C ILE A 298 58.37 -13.72 -43.56
N GLY A 299 58.07 -12.48 -43.93
CA GLY A 299 58.69 -11.81 -45.08
C GLY A 299 60.21 -11.69 -44.95
N THR A 300 60.70 -11.36 -43.75
CA THR A 300 62.13 -11.29 -43.45
C THR A 300 62.79 -12.67 -43.52
N VAL A 301 62.17 -13.70 -42.96
CA VAL A 301 62.66 -15.09 -43.04
C VAL A 301 62.74 -15.55 -44.49
N LYS A 302 61.71 -15.26 -45.30
CA LYS A 302 61.70 -15.57 -46.74
C LYS A 302 62.86 -14.88 -47.47
N THR A 303 63.10 -13.60 -47.20
CA THR A 303 64.19 -12.82 -47.79
C THR A 303 65.56 -13.38 -47.40
N ASN A 304 65.74 -13.75 -46.13
CA ASN A 304 66.97 -14.39 -45.67
C ASN A 304 67.19 -15.77 -46.31
N ALA A 305 66.13 -16.57 -46.47
CA ALA A 305 66.21 -17.85 -47.17
C ALA A 305 66.64 -17.66 -48.63
N THR A 306 66.10 -16.67 -49.34
CA THR A 306 66.53 -16.34 -50.72
C THR A 306 67.99 -15.87 -50.77
N ASN A 307 68.43 -15.11 -49.77
CA ASN A 307 69.83 -14.67 -49.68
C ASN A 307 70.77 -15.86 -49.42
N ILE A 308 70.40 -16.80 -48.55
CA ILE A 308 71.17 -18.02 -48.27
C ILE A 308 71.22 -18.92 -49.51
N LEU A 309 70.11 -19.09 -50.23
CA LEU A 309 70.10 -19.86 -51.49
C LEU A 309 71.06 -19.22 -52.51
N SER A 310 70.96 -17.91 -52.70
CA SER A 310 71.84 -17.17 -53.62
C SER A 310 73.32 -17.29 -53.22
N ALA A 311 73.63 -17.16 -51.92
CA ALA A 311 74.99 -17.34 -51.40
C ALA A 311 75.49 -18.79 -51.58
N SER A 312 74.59 -19.77 -51.45
CA SER A 312 74.91 -21.20 -51.67
C SER A 312 75.22 -21.48 -53.14
N ASP A 313 74.47 -20.88 -54.07
CA ASP A 313 74.74 -20.97 -55.51
C ASP A 313 76.10 -20.34 -55.86
N GLN A 314 76.41 -19.16 -55.31
CA GLN A 314 77.73 -18.52 -55.47
C GLN A 314 78.87 -19.38 -54.91
N LEU A 315 78.68 -19.97 -53.72
CA LEU A 315 79.68 -20.84 -53.10
C LEU A 315 79.93 -22.10 -53.93
N ARG A 316 78.87 -22.67 -54.52
CA ARG A 316 78.97 -23.82 -55.41
C ARG A 316 79.75 -23.47 -56.68
N GLU A 317 79.45 -22.34 -57.31
CA GLU A 317 80.21 -21.86 -58.46
C GLU A 317 81.70 -21.64 -58.12
N ALA A 318 81.99 -21.01 -56.98
CA ALA A 318 83.35 -20.83 -56.50
C ALA A 318 84.06 -22.18 -56.23
N SER A 319 83.33 -23.16 -55.70
CA SER A 319 83.85 -24.52 -55.47
C SER A 319 84.15 -25.26 -56.77
N ASP A 320 83.29 -25.12 -57.79
CA ASP A 320 83.51 -25.71 -59.12
C ASP A 320 84.74 -25.08 -59.80
N GLN A 321 84.88 -23.75 -59.72
CA GLN A 321 86.07 -23.04 -60.19
C GLN A 321 87.34 -23.52 -59.46
N MET A 322 87.26 -23.67 -58.13
CA MET A 322 88.38 -24.15 -57.32
C MET A 322 88.74 -25.61 -57.65
N ALA A 323 87.75 -26.48 -57.87
CA ALA A 323 87.98 -27.86 -58.31
C ALA A 323 88.64 -27.89 -59.69
N GLY A 324 88.18 -27.05 -60.63
CA GLY A 324 88.82 -26.86 -61.93
C GLY A 324 90.27 -26.39 -61.81
N ALA A 325 90.53 -25.36 -61.00
CA ALA A 325 91.89 -24.87 -60.73
C ALA A 325 92.77 -25.93 -60.07
N THR A 326 92.24 -26.69 -59.11
CA THR A 326 92.96 -27.80 -58.46
C THR A 326 93.28 -28.90 -59.46
N GLY A 327 92.36 -29.21 -60.39
CA GLY A 327 92.60 -30.13 -61.49
C GLY A 327 93.70 -29.65 -62.44
N GLN A 328 93.70 -28.36 -62.79
CA GLN A 328 94.77 -27.75 -63.59
C GLN A 328 96.13 -27.80 -62.88
N ILE A 329 96.17 -27.51 -61.58
CA ILE A 329 97.38 -27.63 -60.75
C ILE A 329 97.87 -29.08 -60.72
N ALA A 330 96.98 -30.05 -60.53
CA ALA A 330 97.33 -31.46 -60.55
C ALA A 330 97.89 -31.92 -61.90
N SER A 331 97.30 -31.44 -63.02
CA SER A 331 97.85 -31.66 -64.36
C SER A 331 99.22 -31.03 -64.56
N ALA A 332 99.41 -29.78 -64.13
CA ALA A 332 100.71 -29.09 -64.22
C ALA A 332 101.79 -29.79 -63.39
N ILE A 333 101.47 -30.25 -62.18
CA ILE A 333 102.36 -31.08 -61.36
C ILE A 333 102.72 -32.37 -62.10
N ASN A 334 101.75 -33.07 -62.70
CA ASN A 334 102.00 -34.29 -63.47
C ASN A 334 102.89 -34.05 -64.70
N GLU A 335 102.75 -32.90 -65.36
CA GLU A 335 103.57 -32.53 -66.52
C GLU A 335 105.02 -32.21 -66.12
N VAL A 336 105.22 -31.47 -65.03
CA VAL A 336 106.54 -31.26 -64.41
C VAL A 336 107.17 -32.57 -63.93
N THR A 337 106.36 -33.55 -63.50
CA THR A 337 106.87 -34.85 -63.05
C THR A 337 107.24 -35.77 -64.23
N ARG A 338 106.77 -35.48 -65.46
CA ARG A 338 107.10 -36.24 -66.68
C ARG A 338 108.24 -35.63 -67.51
N SER A 339 108.62 -34.39 -67.25
CA SER A 339 109.81 -33.71 -67.81
C SER A 339 111.07 -34.03 -67.01
#